data_AF-A0A6P8HKC0-F1
#
_entry.id   AF-A0A6P8HKC0-F1
#
_cell.length_a   1.000
_cell.length_b   1.000
_cell.length_c   1.000
_cell.angle_alpha   90.00
_cell.angle_beta   90.00
_cell.angle_gamma   90.00
#
_symmetry.space_group_name_H-M   'P 1'
#
loop_
_entity.id
_entity.type
_entity.pdbx_description
1 polymer ?
#
loop_
_entity_poly.entity_id
_entity_poly.type
_entity_poly.pdbx_seq_one_letter_code
_entity_poly.pdbx_strand_id
1 'polypeptide(L)'
;MAGNIEQPRTIEDVQLSANAAGLVSVGPVQTLKFSENCMSNEYKLIELPPKLLEKLQQGESFVIRGENQEDAMLCTKDSTYEIKLADTSNALLLTPECQTNKDPDLIEHQVCSCHSEYFEVRLVRPQLYKLRNLLRETLYRGPEYETKENGELRTKVRYSFDDLLNLVQASEKEIWDALEKLGAIAIN
;
A
#
# COMPACT_ATOMS: atom_id res chain seq x y z
N MET A 1 -14.86 -6.96 39.45
CA MET A 1 -14.62 -5.50 39.48
C MET A 1 -15.43 -4.91 38.36
N ALA A 2 -16.51 -4.19 38.69
CA ALA A 2 -17.39 -3.61 37.69
C ALA A 2 -16.60 -2.55 36.91
N GLY A 3 -16.48 -2.73 35.60
CA GLY A 3 -15.92 -1.70 34.73
C GLY A 3 -16.77 -0.45 34.87
N ASN A 4 -16.12 0.69 35.10
CA ASN A 4 -16.78 1.98 34.98
C ASN A 4 -17.35 2.05 33.56
N ILE A 5 -18.67 2.00 33.46
CA ILE A 5 -19.37 2.35 32.23
C ILE A 5 -19.15 3.86 32.11
N GLU A 6 -18.18 4.28 31.29
CA GLU A 6 -18.01 5.69 30.93
C GLU A 6 -19.35 6.17 30.38
N GLN A 7 -20.01 7.06 31.12
CA GLN A 7 -21.22 7.69 30.62
C GLN A 7 -20.85 8.58 29.43
N PRO A 8 -21.65 8.58 28.35
CA PRO A 8 -21.42 9.46 27.21
C PRO A 8 -21.44 10.91 27.68
N ARG A 9 -20.48 11.73 27.20
CA ARG A 9 -20.44 13.16 27.54
C ARG A 9 -21.72 13.84 27.11
N THR A 10 -22.16 14.85 27.87
CA THR A 10 -23.29 15.70 27.48
C THR A 10 -22.79 16.97 26.78
N ILE A 11 -23.69 17.66 26.07
CA ILE A 11 -23.37 18.97 25.46
C ILE A 11 -22.94 19.99 26.52
N GLU A 12 -23.51 19.93 27.73
CA GLU A 12 -23.14 20.82 28.84
C GLU A 12 -21.69 20.59 29.28
N ASP A 13 -21.25 19.33 29.40
CA ASP A 13 -19.87 18.99 29.75
C ASP A 13 -18.87 19.51 28.71
N VAL A 14 -19.24 19.41 27.43
CA VAL A 14 -18.41 19.89 26.33
C VAL A 14 -18.36 21.41 26.30
N GLN A 15 -19.48 22.10 26.52
CA GLN A 15 -19.52 23.57 26.60
C GLN A 15 -18.71 24.09 27.79
N LEU A 16 -18.81 23.43 28.95
CA LEU A 16 -18.00 23.78 30.13
C LEU A 16 -16.51 23.66 29.82
N SER A 17 -16.10 22.55 29.19
CA SER A 17 -14.71 22.31 28.79
C SER A 17 -14.22 23.33 27.75
N ALA A 18 -15.05 23.64 26.74
CA ALA A 18 -14.74 24.60 25.70
C ALA A 18 -14.57 26.03 26.28
N ASN A 19 -15.48 26.44 27.17
CA ASN A 19 -15.42 27.73 27.85
C ASN A 19 -14.16 27.85 28.73
N ALA A 20 -13.81 26.79 29.47
CA ALA A 20 -12.58 26.74 30.26
C ALA A 20 -11.32 26.85 29.38
N ALA A 21 -11.37 26.35 28.14
CA ALA A 21 -10.30 26.48 27.15
C ALA A 21 -10.32 27.82 26.38
N GLY A 22 -11.26 28.72 26.69
CA GLY A 22 -11.41 30.00 25.98
C GLY A 22 -11.91 29.85 24.53
N LEU A 23 -12.49 28.71 24.18
CA LEU A 23 -13.03 28.45 22.85
C LEU A 23 -14.45 29.02 22.74
N VAL A 24 -14.69 29.80 21.70
CA VAL A 24 -16.04 30.22 21.31
C VAL A 24 -16.54 29.22 20.28
N SER A 25 -17.62 28.49 20.58
CA SER A 25 -18.15 27.49 19.64
C SER A 25 -18.70 28.18 18.38
N VAL A 26 -18.11 27.89 17.21
CA VAL A 26 -18.50 28.46 15.91
C VAL A 26 -19.12 27.42 14.97
N GLY A 27 -19.50 26.25 15.48
CA GLY A 27 -19.98 25.14 14.64
C GLY A 27 -20.50 23.92 15.41
N PRO A 28 -20.85 22.84 14.69
CA PRO A 28 -21.28 21.59 15.30
C PRO A 28 -20.15 20.99 16.14
N VAL A 29 -20.51 20.50 17.33
CA VAL A 29 -19.59 19.94 18.32
C VAL A 29 -19.68 18.43 18.26
N GLN A 30 -18.53 17.76 18.24
CA GLN A 30 -18.44 16.30 18.20
C GLN A 30 -17.48 15.78 19.27
N THR A 31 -17.72 14.56 19.72
CA THR A 31 -16.83 13.88 20.67
C THR A 31 -15.98 12.86 19.92
N LEU A 32 -14.67 12.90 20.11
CA LEU A 32 -13.75 11.88 19.61
C LEU A 32 -13.31 10.99 20.77
N LYS A 33 -13.47 9.68 20.61
CA LYS A 33 -12.99 8.67 21.55
C LYS A 33 -11.94 7.78 20.89
N PHE A 34 -10.75 7.72 21.46
CA PHE A 34 -9.70 6.85 20.94
C PHE A 34 -10.00 5.40 21.28
N SER A 35 -9.92 4.52 20.29
CA SER A 35 -9.95 3.08 20.51
C SER A 35 -8.71 2.63 21.30
N GLU A 36 -8.81 1.49 21.99
CA GLU A 36 -7.68 0.91 22.74
C GLU A 36 -6.47 0.62 21.83
N ASN A 37 -6.72 0.36 20.55
CA ASN A 37 -5.73 0.03 19.54
C ASN A 37 -5.43 1.19 18.59
N CYS A 38 -5.69 2.44 18.97
CA CYS A 38 -5.53 3.61 18.09
C CYS A 38 -4.08 3.87 17.62
N MET A 39 -3.10 3.24 18.28
CA MET A 39 -1.68 3.28 17.93
C MET A 39 -1.20 1.97 17.27
N SER A 40 -2.12 1.11 16.82
CA SER A 40 -1.77 -0.12 16.12
C SER A 40 -1.22 0.19 14.72
N ASN A 41 -0.39 -0.72 14.20
CA ASN A 41 0.07 -0.69 12.81
C ASN A 41 -0.91 -1.40 11.84
N GLU A 42 -2.19 -1.52 12.23
CA GLU A 42 -3.21 -2.19 11.43
C GLU A 42 -3.57 -1.41 10.17
N TYR A 43 -3.52 -0.07 10.26
CA TYR A 43 -3.80 0.83 9.14
C TYR A 43 -2.52 1.55 8.71
N LYS A 44 -2.38 1.75 7.41
CA LYS A 44 -1.38 2.62 6.80
C LYS A 44 -2.06 3.48 5.75
N LEU A 45 -1.65 4.75 5.67
CA LEU A 45 -2.20 5.69 4.72
C LEU A 45 -1.33 5.72 3.47
N ILE A 46 -1.96 5.71 2.30
CA ILE A 46 -1.28 5.87 1.01
C ILE A 46 -2.02 6.93 0.20
N GLU A 47 -1.29 7.94 -0.26
CA GLU A 47 -1.79 8.96 -1.17
C GLU A 47 -1.71 8.43 -2.60
N LEU A 48 -2.85 8.44 -3.30
CA LEU A 48 -2.93 8.06 -4.70
C LEU A 48 -3.19 9.29 -5.59
N PRO A 49 -2.34 9.53 -6.62
CA PRO A 49 -2.64 10.50 -7.67
C PRO A 49 -4.01 10.23 -8.31
N PRO A 50 -4.72 11.26 -8.80
CA PRO A 50 -6.08 11.11 -9.35
C PRO A 50 -6.23 10.00 -10.37
N LYS A 51 -5.25 9.86 -11.28
CA LYS A 51 -5.24 8.80 -12.30
C LYS A 51 -5.16 7.38 -11.73
N LEU A 52 -4.43 7.18 -10.63
CA LEU A 52 -4.36 5.89 -9.95
C LEU A 52 -5.64 5.60 -9.18
N LEU A 53 -6.21 6.63 -8.54
CA LEU A 53 -7.51 6.49 -7.87
C LEU A 53 -8.60 6.08 -8.86
N GLU A 54 -8.67 6.70 -10.04
CA GLU A 54 -9.61 6.35 -11.11
C GLU A 54 -9.44 4.89 -11.56
N LYS A 55 -8.21 4.44 -11.79
CA LYS A 55 -7.90 3.05 -12.16
C LYS A 55 -8.38 2.06 -11.08
N LEU A 56 -8.09 2.35 -9.82
CA LEU A 56 -8.49 1.51 -8.69
C LEU A 56 -10.02 1.44 -8.55
N GLN A 57 -10.71 2.57 -8.72
CA GLN A 57 -12.17 2.65 -8.71
C GLN A 57 -12.82 1.90 -9.87
N GLN A 58 -12.15 1.78 -11.01
CA GLN A 58 -12.58 0.96 -12.15
C GLN A 58 -12.35 -0.54 -11.94
N GLY A 59 -11.78 -0.95 -10.80
CA GLY A 59 -11.52 -2.35 -10.45
C GLY A 59 -10.14 -2.85 -10.91
N GLU A 60 -9.23 -1.98 -11.35
CA GLU A 60 -7.84 -2.37 -11.55
C GLU A 60 -7.20 -2.73 -10.21
N SER A 61 -6.48 -3.85 -10.16
CA SER A 61 -5.77 -4.29 -8.96
C SER A 61 -4.33 -3.80 -8.98
N PHE A 62 -3.85 -3.31 -7.85
CA PHE A 62 -2.45 -2.91 -7.67
C PHE A 62 -1.73 -3.92 -6.77
N VAL A 63 -0.44 -4.10 -7.00
CA VAL A 63 0.38 -5.06 -6.27
C VAL A 63 1.62 -4.36 -5.73
N ILE A 64 1.91 -4.52 -4.45
CA ILE A 64 3.17 -4.06 -3.86
C ILE A 64 4.22 -5.16 -4.05
N ARG A 65 5.36 -4.82 -4.65
CA ARG A 65 6.45 -5.74 -4.98
C ARG A 65 7.77 -5.28 -4.35
N GLY A 66 8.57 -6.23 -3.86
CA GLY A 66 9.90 -6.01 -3.31
C GLY A 66 10.30 -7.14 -2.38
N GLU A 67 11.55 -7.59 -2.46
CA GLU A 67 12.11 -8.54 -1.49
C GLU A 67 12.48 -7.86 -0.16
N ASN A 68 12.80 -8.65 0.87
CA ASN A 68 13.12 -8.15 2.22
C ASN A 68 14.27 -7.12 2.29
N GLN A 69 15.12 -7.04 1.26
CA GLN A 69 16.26 -6.12 1.18
C GLN A 69 16.07 -5.01 0.13
N GLU A 70 14.88 -4.93 -0.47
CA GLU A 70 14.56 -3.94 -1.51
C GLU A 70 13.47 -2.98 -1.03
N ASP A 71 13.44 -1.78 -1.60
CA ASP A 71 12.37 -0.81 -1.35
C ASP A 71 11.05 -1.32 -1.92
N ALA A 72 9.93 -1.11 -1.22
CA ALA A 72 8.63 -1.52 -1.74
C ALA A 72 8.19 -0.65 -2.94
N MET A 73 7.68 -1.29 -3.99
CA MET A 73 7.22 -0.63 -5.22
C MET A 73 5.75 -0.96 -5.47
N LEU A 74 4.93 0.04 -5.80
CA LEU A 74 3.54 -0.15 -6.21
C LEU A 74 3.48 -0.39 -7.72
N CYS A 75 2.94 -1.54 -8.12
CA CYS A 75 2.80 -1.92 -9.52
C CYS A 75 1.31 -1.93 -9.92
N THR A 76 1.01 -1.21 -10.99
CA THR A 76 -0.25 -1.35 -11.74
C THR A 76 -0.09 -2.44 -12.81
N LYS A 77 -1.07 -2.63 -13.70
CA LYS A 77 -0.92 -3.55 -14.82
C LYS A 77 0.23 -3.15 -15.77
N ASP A 78 0.46 -1.84 -15.93
CA ASP A 78 1.30 -1.29 -16.99
C ASP A 78 2.47 -0.41 -16.54
N SER A 79 2.51 -0.02 -15.26
CA SER A 79 3.45 0.98 -14.76
C SER A 79 3.89 0.68 -13.32
N THR A 80 5.12 1.06 -12.98
CA THR A 80 5.72 0.92 -11.64
C THR A 80 5.92 2.27 -10.95
N TYR A 81 5.61 2.32 -9.65
CA TYR A 81 5.70 3.51 -8.81
C TYR A 81 6.58 3.24 -7.59
N GLU A 82 7.49 4.16 -7.26
CA GLU A 82 8.19 4.14 -5.97
C GLU A 82 7.22 4.52 -4.85
N ILE A 83 7.33 3.87 -3.70
CA ILE A 83 6.60 4.20 -2.48
C ILE A 83 7.57 4.94 -1.54
N LYS A 84 7.19 6.12 -1.07
CA LYS A 84 7.99 6.92 -0.14
C LYS A 84 7.20 7.30 1.08
N LEU A 85 7.83 7.23 2.25
CA LEU A 85 7.24 7.71 3.49
C LEU A 85 7.39 9.24 3.55
N ALA A 86 6.28 9.91 3.85
CA ALA A 86 6.20 11.35 4.04
C ALA A 86 5.72 11.64 5.47
N ASP A 87 6.42 12.56 6.15
CA ASP A 87 6.05 13.04 7.47
C ASP A 87 5.14 14.26 7.36
N THR A 88 4.23 14.39 8.32
CA THR A 88 3.34 15.54 8.48
C THR A 88 3.54 16.17 9.84
N SER A 89 3.41 17.50 9.92
CA SER A 89 3.42 18.21 11.21
C SER A 89 2.12 18.06 12.00
N ASN A 90 1.07 17.53 11.36
CA ASN A 90 -0.27 17.40 11.93
C ASN A 90 -0.58 15.94 12.18
N ALA A 91 -1.44 15.66 13.15
CA ALA A 91 -1.97 14.31 13.34
C ALA A 91 -3.18 14.09 12.41
N LEU A 92 -3.13 13.01 11.63
CA LEU A 92 -4.25 12.49 10.85
C LEU A 92 -4.99 11.46 11.69
N LEU A 93 -6.27 11.70 11.95
CA LEU A 93 -7.13 10.80 12.73
C LEU A 93 -8.03 10.02 11.79
N LEU A 94 -7.92 8.70 11.78
CA LEU A 94 -8.82 7.83 11.03
C LEU A 94 -10.03 7.51 11.90
N THR A 95 -11.20 7.89 11.38
CA THR A 95 -12.49 7.68 12.02
C THR A 95 -13.42 7.05 10.99
N PRO A 96 -13.86 5.78 11.18
CA PRO A 96 -14.85 5.17 10.31
C PRO A 96 -16.14 5.99 10.36
N GLU A 97 -16.75 6.22 9.20
CA GLU A 97 -18.08 6.84 9.12
C GLU A 97 -18.18 8.21 9.83
N CYS A 98 -17.14 9.03 9.70
CA CYS A 98 -17.15 10.39 10.26
C CYS A 98 -18.24 11.24 9.59
N GLN A 99 -19.36 11.42 10.29
CA GLN A 99 -20.47 12.23 9.84
C GLN A 99 -20.34 13.61 10.46
N THR A 100 -20.06 14.62 9.64
CA THR A 100 -20.15 16.02 10.06
C THR A 100 -21.57 16.54 9.85
N ASN A 101 -22.54 15.86 10.45
CA ASN A 101 -23.93 16.35 10.42
C ASN A 101 -23.98 17.71 11.11
N LYS A 102 -24.77 18.63 10.54
CA LYS A 102 -25.01 19.96 11.13
C LYS A 102 -26.04 19.92 12.25
N ASP A 103 -26.65 18.76 12.48
CA ASP A 103 -27.63 18.60 13.54
C ASP A 103 -26.96 18.66 14.93
N PRO A 104 -27.67 19.17 15.94
CA PRO A 104 -27.12 19.48 17.25
C PRO A 104 -26.80 18.26 18.13
N ASP A 105 -27.06 17.04 17.65
CA ASP A 105 -26.82 15.83 18.42
C ASP A 105 -25.31 15.60 18.59
N LEU A 106 -24.89 15.43 19.84
CA LEU A 106 -23.50 15.14 20.17
C LEU A 106 -23.19 13.69 19.75
N ILE A 107 -22.66 13.52 18.55
CA ILE A 107 -22.23 12.23 18.04
C ILE A 107 -20.81 11.96 18.56
N GLU A 108 -20.63 10.78 19.16
CA GLU A 108 -19.32 10.26 19.52
C GLU A 108 -18.78 9.43 18.35
N HIS A 109 -17.60 9.79 17.84
CA HIS A 109 -16.88 9.05 16.83
C HIS A 109 -15.66 8.36 17.45
N GLN A 110 -15.48 7.08 17.10
CA GLN A 110 -14.29 6.35 17.51
C GLN A 110 -13.13 6.62 16.55
N VAL A 111 -11.99 7.01 17.10
CA VAL A 111 -10.72 7.10 16.36
C VAL A 111 -10.08 5.72 16.37
N CYS A 112 -9.99 5.10 15.19
CA CYS A 112 -9.42 3.76 15.02
C CYS A 112 -7.90 3.79 14.79
N SER A 113 -7.35 4.88 14.23
CA SER A 113 -5.90 5.04 14.12
C SER A 113 -5.47 6.50 14.09
N CYS A 114 -4.22 6.75 14.52
CA CYS A 114 -3.57 8.07 14.47
C CYS A 114 -2.27 7.97 13.66
N HIS A 115 -2.09 8.87 12.70
CA HIS A 115 -0.93 8.88 11.82
C HIS A 115 -0.28 10.26 11.78
N SER A 116 1.04 10.30 11.90
CA SER A 116 1.87 11.48 11.57
C SER A 116 2.64 11.29 10.27
N GLU A 117 2.50 10.13 9.64
CA GLU A 117 3.19 9.71 8.42
C GLU A 117 2.20 9.09 7.44
N TYR A 118 2.48 9.21 6.15
CA TYR A 118 1.74 8.53 5.09
C TYR A 118 2.68 8.16 3.94
N PHE A 119 2.25 7.24 3.08
CA PHE A 119 3.01 6.85 1.90
C PHE A 119 2.58 7.65 0.68
N GLU A 120 3.53 8.20 -0.05
CA GLU A 120 3.35 8.80 -1.37
C GLU A 120 3.81 7.83 -2.45
N VAL A 121 3.19 7.91 -3.63
CA VAL A 121 3.61 7.12 -4.79
C VAL A 121 4.04 8.01 -5.96
N ARG A 122 5.15 7.65 -6.60
CA ARG A 122 5.68 8.39 -7.75
C ARG A 122 6.03 7.46 -8.90
N LEU A 123 5.58 7.79 -10.10
CA LEU A 123 5.90 7.02 -11.31
C LEU A 123 7.41 6.97 -11.52
N VAL A 124 7.95 5.77 -11.72
CA VAL A 124 9.38 5.56 -12.00
C VAL A 124 9.58 4.67 -13.21
N ARG A 125 10.83 4.57 -13.66
CA ARG A 125 11.22 3.54 -14.62
C ARG A 125 11.51 2.24 -13.86
N PRO A 126 11.02 1.09 -14.34
CA PRO A 126 11.21 -0.20 -13.67
C PRO A 126 12.69 -0.59 -13.71
N GLN A 127 13.20 -1.09 -12.59
CA GLN A 127 14.60 -1.49 -12.48
C GLN A 127 14.79 -2.93 -12.96
N LEU A 128 14.89 -3.10 -14.29
CA LEU A 128 14.93 -4.42 -14.95
C LEU A 128 16.31 -5.11 -14.95
N TYR A 129 17.28 -4.62 -14.16
CA TYR A 129 18.60 -5.27 -14.09
C TYR A 129 18.50 -6.68 -13.49
N LYS A 130 17.61 -6.86 -12.51
CA LYS A 130 17.40 -8.13 -11.82
C LYS A 130 16.86 -9.18 -12.77
N LEU A 131 15.85 -8.84 -13.57
CA LEU A 131 15.35 -9.68 -14.66
C LEU A 131 16.48 -10.16 -15.58
N ARG A 132 17.35 -9.24 -16.01
CA ARG A 132 18.49 -9.58 -16.87
C ARG A 132 19.47 -10.55 -16.20
N ASN A 133 19.73 -10.38 -14.91
CA ASN A 133 20.63 -11.25 -14.17
C ASN A 133 20.03 -12.65 -14.01
N LEU A 134 18.76 -12.76 -13.64
CA LEU A 134 18.04 -14.04 -13.51
C LEU A 134 18.07 -14.83 -14.84
N LEU A 135 17.83 -14.15 -15.96
CA LEU A 135 17.83 -14.81 -17.28
C LEU A 135 19.24 -15.17 -17.79
N ARG A 136 20.28 -14.42 -17.39
CA ARG A 136 21.67 -14.77 -17.76
C ARG A 136 22.15 -16.07 -17.14
N GLU A 137 21.62 -16.45 -15.98
CA GLU A 137 21.94 -17.73 -15.35
C GLU A 137 21.40 -18.93 -16.14
N THR A 138 20.45 -18.67 -17.05
CA THR A 138 19.63 -19.69 -17.73
C THR A 138 19.59 -19.46 -19.24
N LEU A 139 20.73 -19.06 -19.82
CA LEU A 139 20.83 -18.86 -21.27
C LEU A 139 20.52 -20.16 -22.02
N TYR A 140 19.50 -20.09 -22.86
CA TYR A 140 19.15 -21.16 -23.77
C TYR A 140 20.23 -21.35 -24.83
N ARG A 141 20.73 -22.58 -24.98
CA ARG A 141 21.82 -22.92 -25.91
C ARG A 141 21.36 -23.71 -27.14
N GLY A 142 20.07 -24.03 -27.24
CA GLY A 142 19.50 -24.87 -28.28
C GLY A 142 19.06 -26.24 -27.73
N PRO A 143 18.05 -26.90 -28.34
CA PRO A 143 17.45 -28.13 -27.82
C PRO A 143 18.47 -29.23 -27.49
N GLU A 144 19.45 -29.42 -28.38
CA GLU A 144 20.51 -30.41 -28.27
C GLU A 144 21.50 -30.15 -27.12
N TYR A 145 21.53 -28.92 -26.59
CA TYR A 145 22.43 -28.49 -25.52
C TYR A 145 21.71 -28.28 -24.18
N GLU A 146 20.40 -28.49 -24.10
CA GLU A 146 19.62 -28.36 -22.86
C GLU A 146 19.57 -29.65 -22.04
N THR A 147 19.85 -30.81 -22.64
CA THR A 147 19.81 -32.12 -21.98
C THR A 147 21.21 -32.74 -21.91
N LYS A 148 21.55 -33.30 -20.75
CA LYS A 148 22.77 -34.09 -20.56
C LYS A 148 22.58 -35.50 -21.15
N GLU A 149 23.68 -36.23 -21.32
CA GLU A 149 23.66 -37.63 -21.79
C GLU A 149 22.81 -38.57 -20.92
N ASN A 150 22.62 -38.23 -19.63
CA ASN A 150 21.78 -38.97 -18.69
C ASN A 150 20.29 -38.55 -18.70
N GLY A 151 19.87 -37.68 -19.63
CA GLY A 151 18.48 -37.20 -19.73
C GLY A 151 18.14 -36.04 -18.79
N GLU A 152 19.04 -35.60 -17.92
CA GLU A 152 18.80 -34.45 -17.04
C GLU A 152 18.96 -33.13 -17.78
N LEU A 153 18.19 -32.11 -17.37
CA LEU A 153 18.40 -30.75 -17.85
C LEU A 153 19.75 -30.19 -17.39
N ARG A 154 20.46 -29.50 -18.30
CA ARG A 154 21.73 -28.82 -18.04
C ARG A 154 21.51 -27.55 -17.21
N THR A 155 20.48 -26.78 -17.54
CA THR A 155 19.99 -25.64 -16.75
C THR A 155 19.06 -26.16 -15.64
N LYS A 156 19.44 -25.92 -14.38
CA LYS A 156 18.65 -26.35 -13.22
C LYS A 156 17.55 -25.38 -12.83
N VAL A 157 17.68 -24.12 -13.25
CA VAL A 157 16.76 -23.05 -12.85
C VAL A 157 15.98 -22.63 -14.08
N ARG A 158 14.68 -22.51 -13.93
CA ARG A 158 13.75 -21.91 -14.88
C ARG A 158 12.79 -21.07 -14.06
N TYR A 159 12.31 -20.00 -14.66
CA TYR A 159 11.36 -19.11 -14.00
C TYR A 159 10.05 -19.17 -14.77
N SER A 160 8.97 -19.49 -14.06
CA SER A 160 7.64 -19.16 -14.54
C SER A 160 7.49 -17.63 -14.57
N PHE A 161 6.47 -17.16 -15.27
CA PHE A 161 6.19 -15.72 -15.28
C PHE A 161 5.82 -15.21 -13.88
N ASP A 162 5.13 -16.03 -13.08
CA ASP A 162 4.82 -15.72 -11.68
C ASP A 162 6.08 -15.61 -10.81
N ASP A 163 7.08 -16.47 -11.03
CA ASP A 163 8.38 -16.35 -10.34
C ASP A 163 9.04 -15.01 -10.67
N LEU A 164 9.01 -14.60 -11.94
CA LEU A 164 9.55 -13.30 -12.35
C LEU A 164 8.80 -12.13 -11.72
N LEU A 165 7.46 -12.21 -11.62
CA LEU A 165 6.65 -11.20 -10.95
C LEU A 165 6.98 -11.09 -9.45
N ASN A 166 7.30 -12.20 -8.79
CA ASN A 166 7.66 -12.21 -7.37
C ASN A 166 9.09 -11.72 -7.12
N LEU A 167 9.99 -11.90 -8.09
CA LEU A 167 11.39 -11.51 -7.97
C LEU A 167 11.67 -10.10 -8.48
N VAL A 168 10.94 -9.60 -9.48
CA VAL A 168 11.25 -8.35 -10.18
C VAL A 168 10.27 -7.24 -9.79
N GLN A 169 10.82 -6.09 -9.41
CA GLN A 169 10.06 -4.89 -9.06
C GLN A 169 9.59 -4.13 -10.30
N ALA A 170 8.66 -4.73 -11.03
CA ALA A 170 8.05 -4.12 -12.21
C ALA A 170 6.61 -4.57 -12.41
N SER A 171 5.84 -3.79 -13.17
CA SER A 171 4.51 -4.19 -13.63
C SER A 171 4.60 -5.38 -14.59
N GLU A 172 3.48 -6.09 -14.72
CA GLU A 172 3.35 -7.21 -15.64
C GLU A 172 3.77 -6.84 -17.08
N LYS A 173 3.26 -5.71 -17.58
CA LYS A 173 3.60 -5.24 -18.92
C LYS A 173 5.08 -4.92 -19.07
N GLU A 174 5.69 -4.28 -18.07
CA GLU A 174 7.10 -3.90 -18.13
C GLU A 174 8.03 -5.12 -18.13
N ILE A 175 7.68 -6.18 -17.38
CA ILE A 175 8.41 -7.45 -17.44
C ILE A 175 8.26 -8.09 -18.83
N TRP A 176 7.05 -8.14 -19.38
CA TRP A 176 6.82 -8.68 -20.73
C TRP A 176 7.58 -7.92 -21.82
N ASP A 177 7.47 -6.59 -21.83
CA ASP A 177 8.17 -5.73 -22.79
C ASP A 177 9.70 -5.88 -22.65
N ALA A 178 10.20 -6.19 -21.44
CA ALA A 178 11.61 -6.45 -21.20
C ALA A 178 12.05 -7.85 -21.67
N LEU A 179 11.24 -8.88 -21.43
CA LEU A 179 11.47 -10.24 -21.90
C LEU A 179 11.57 -10.28 -23.43
N GLU A 180 10.65 -9.61 -24.12
CA GLU A 180 10.65 -9.49 -25.60
C GLU A 180 11.93 -8.81 -26.10
N LYS A 181 12.31 -7.68 -25.50
CA LYS A 181 13.56 -6.97 -25.84
C LYS A 181 14.82 -7.78 -25.59
N LEU A 182 14.79 -8.70 -24.62
CA LEU A 182 15.91 -9.59 -24.31
C LEU A 182 15.94 -10.84 -25.20
N GLY A 183 14.91 -11.07 -26.02
CA GLY A 183 14.76 -12.30 -26.80
C GLY A 183 14.56 -13.52 -25.90
N ALA A 184 13.94 -13.33 -24.73
CA ALA A 184 13.62 -14.43 -23.83
C ALA A 184 12.62 -15.37 -24.50
N ILE A 185 12.80 -16.67 -24.29
CA ILE A 185 11.91 -17.70 -24.84
C ILE A 185 11.21 -18.43 -23.71
N ALA A 186 9.93 -18.73 -23.92
CA ALA A 186 9.19 -19.66 -23.09
C ALA A 186 9.42 -21.08 -23.60
N ILE A 187 9.76 -21.99 -22.70
CA ILE A 187 9.92 -23.42 -23.00
C ILE A 187 8.76 -24.13 -22.29
N ASN A 188 7.93 -24.82 -23.08
CA ASN A 188 6.83 -25.65 -22.57
C ASN A 188 7.35 -26.99 -22.03
#